data_AF-A0A229HFX9-F1
#
_entry.id   AF-A0A229HFX9-F1
#
_cell.length_a   1.000
_cell.length_b   1.000
_cell.length_c   1.000
_cell.angle_alpha   90.00
_cell.angle_beta   90.00
_cell.angle_gamma   90.00
#
_symmetry.space_group_name_H-M   'P 1'
#
loop_
_entity.id
_entity.type
_entity.pdbx_description
1 polymer ?
#
loop_
_entity_poly.entity_id
_entity_poly.type
_entity_poly.pdbx_seq_one_letter_code
_entity_poly.pdbx_strand_id
1 'polypeptide(L)'
;MAFLQAMLDAEAALTRAQAALGQAPGAAAGAVAGVARAELYDVRDLAVRARAGGNPVIPLVAEMTAAVARTDPEAAAYVHRGATSQDILDTAAMLVAARALPLILADLGRTATALGRLATAHRDTPMPARTLTQHAVPTTFGLKAAGWRALTLDAHDRLASLRPPAQLGGAGGTLAAFAALAEGFGVRSAAGQPPRPGDGTEQATAPARSQAPGERSVTGAGAERGGDTAAVASATAGPTRTDPAADAGGRTPGEVSGPTPDALGRAGVTAGATADTPARASVTTAAGSTTTAGATGTDDDLGVRLVARFADELGLAEPALPWHTLRTPVADLGAALAFAVGALGKVAADVLVLSRTEIGEVAEGSGGGSSAMPHKSNPVRATLVAAAARQAPGLAATLLGSLAAEDERPAGAWHAEWQPLRELLRLAGGAAREAAELAEGLRVFPRRMDEHLALTDGLIVSERIAAALAPLVGRSRAKELLTVASRRAREEGVALAEALAGALAEEPELAGVLSEARLRELTDPARYTGSAAALVDRALRRAEPDIPGSPQTGHA
;
A
#
# COMPACT_ATOMS: atom_id res chain seq x y z
N MET A 1 1.40 23.93 -2.90
CA MET A 1 0.30 24.34 -3.79
C MET A 1 -0.88 23.37 -3.77
N ALA A 2 -0.78 22.10 -4.19
CA ALA A 2 -1.94 21.19 -4.26
C ALA A 2 -2.71 21.00 -2.93
N PHE A 3 -2.00 20.81 -1.80
CA PHE A 3 -2.64 20.72 -0.47
C PHE A 3 -3.30 22.03 -0.03
N LEU A 4 -2.71 23.18 -0.37
CA LEU A 4 -3.30 24.49 -0.10
C LEU A 4 -4.60 24.66 -0.87
N GLN A 5 -4.59 24.34 -2.17
CA GLN A 5 -5.81 24.36 -2.98
C GLN A 5 -6.86 23.40 -2.40
N ALA A 6 -6.49 22.19 -1.99
CA ALA A 6 -7.44 21.24 -1.41
C ALA A 6 -8.06 21.73 -0.09
N MET A 7 -7.33 22.47 0.75
CA MET A 7 -7.90 23.12 1.94
C MET A 7 -8.88 24.24 1.55
N LEU A 8 -8.53 25.06 0.56
CA LEU A 8 -9.41 26.10 0.03
C LEU A 8 -10.67 25.52 -0.62
N ASP A 9 -10.54 24.40 -1.32
CA ASP A 9 -11.66 23.67 -1.94
C ASP A 9 -12.62 23.16 -0.85
N ALA A 10 -12.09 22.64 0.26
CA ALA A 10 -12.88 22.19 1.40
C ALA A 10 -13.62 23.37 2.08
N GLU A 11 -12.97 24.51 2.30
CA GLU A 11 -13.62 25.72 2.85
C GLU A 11 -14.76 26.23 1.96
N ALA A 12 -14.50 26.31 0.65
CA ALA A 12 -15.50 26.75 -0.32
C ALA A 12 -16.67 25.76 -0.41
N ALA A 13 -16.40 24.46 -0.40
CA ALA A 13 -17.43 23.42 -0.41
C ALA A 13 -18.28 23.45 0.87
N LEU A 14 -17.69 23.72 2.03
CA LEU A 14 -18.42 23.82 3.29
C LEU A 14 -19.44 24.97 3.21
N THR A 15 -19.01 26.14 2.74
CA THR A 15 -19.89 27.30 2.61
C THR A 15 -21.00 27.04 1.57
N ARG A 16 -20.70 26.36 0.45
CA ARG A 16 -21.72 25.94 -0.53
C ARG A 16 -22.71 24.93 0.05
N ALA A 17 -22.24 23.96 0.82
CA ALA A 17 -23.10 22.98 1.48
C ALA A 17 -24.04 23.64 2.49
N GLN A 18 -23.51 24.56 3.31
CA GLN A 18 -24.30 25.38 4.22
C GLN A 18 -25.33 26.23 3.48
N ALA A 19 -24.95 26.89 2.38
CA ALA A 19 -25.87 27.69 1.58
C ALA A 19 -26.98 26.85 0.94
N ALA A 20 -26.66 25.66 0.43
CA ALA A 20 -27.63 24.73 -0.13
C ALA A 20 -28.66 24.24 0.91
N LEU A 21 -28.29 24.22 2.19
CA LEU A 21 -29.15 23.86 3.31
C LEU A 21 -29.83 25.07 3.98
N GLY A 22 -29.67 26.28 3.43
CA GLY A 22 -30.24 27.51 3.98
C GLY A 22 -29.54 28.03 5.24
N GLN A 23 -28.34 27.54 5.54
CA GLN A 23 -27.52 27.91 6.70
C GLN A 23 -26.48 29.02 6.38
N ALA A 24 -26.44 29.48 5.12
CA ALA A 24 -25.66 30.62 4.68
C ALA A 24 -26.32 31.29 3.46
N PRO A 25 -26.14 32.61 3.24
CA PRO A 25 -26.56 33.25 2.00
C PRO A 25 -25.79 32.70 0.79
N GLY A 26 -26.46 32.55 -0.35
CA GLY A 26 -25.80 32.14 -1.60
C GLY A 26 -24.70 33.10 -2.04
N ALA A 27 -24.83 34.40 -1.75
CA ALA A 27 -23.80 35.41 -2.00
C ALA A 27 -22.52 35.11 -1.21
N ALA A 28 -22.63 34.64 0.04
CA ALA A 28 -21.47 34.27 0.84
C ALA A 28 -20.73 33.07 0.24
N ALA A 29 -21.47 32.05 -0.23
CA ALA A 29 -20.86 30.92 -0.94
C ALA A 29 -20.09 31.35 -2.20
N GLY A 30 -20.64 32.31 -2.97
CA GLY A 30 -19.96 32.90 -4.12
C GLY A 30 -18.69 33.68 -3.74
N ALA A 31 -18.76 34.51 -2.69
CA ALA A 31 -17.63 35.32 -2.24
C ALA A 31 -16.47 34.45 -1.70
N VAL A 32 -16.79 33.43 -0.89
CA VAL A 32 -15.81 32.48 -0.37
C VAL A 32 -15.16 31.67 -1.50
N ALA A 33 -15.94 31.18 -2.47
CA ALA A 33 -15.41 30.48 -3.62
C ALA A 33 -14.50 31.37 -4.51
N GLY A 34 -14.81 32.66 -4.64
CA GLY A 34 -14.04 33.60 -5.45
C GLY A 34 -12.60 33.83 -4.96
N VAL A 35 -12.37 33.68 -3.65
CA VAL A 35 -11.03 33.77 -3.05
C VAL A 35 -10.35 32.42 -2.84
N ALA A 36 -11.04 31.30 -3.06
CA ALA A 36 -10.53 29.94 -2.85
C ALA A 36 -9.55 29.48 -3.96
N ARG A 37 -8.51 30.27 -4.20
CA ARG A 37 -7.50 30.07 -5.25
C ARG A 37 -6.10 30.16 -4.66
N ALA A 38 -5.35 29.07 -4.70
CA ALA A 38 -4.08 28.94 -3.98
C ALA A 38 -3.03 29.99 -4.40
N GLU A 39 -3.07 30.47 -5.64
CA GLU A 39 -2.20 31.55 -6.14
C GLU A 39 -2.40 32.90 -5.46
N LEU A 40 -3.51 33.09 -4.72
CA LEU A 40 -3.78 34.31 -3.96
C LEU A 40 -3.11 34.35 -2.58
N TYR A 41 -2.44 33.28 -2.18
CA TYR A 41 -1.90 33.11 -0.82
C TYR A 41 -0.40 32.81 -0.84
N ASP A 42 0.34 33.33 0.13
CA ASP A 42 1.75 33.01 0.31
C ASP A 42 1.90 31.70 1.08
N VAL A 43 2.14 30.61 0.33
CA VAL A 43 2.32 29.27 0.90
C VAL A 43 3.47 29.19 1.91
N ARG A 44 4.52 30.00 1.74
CA ARG A 44 5.68 30.01 2.64
C ARG A 44 5.30 30.69 3.95
N ASP A 45 4.65 31.84 3.87
CA ASP A 45 4.20 32.57 5.07
C ASP A 45 3.21 31.72 5.88
N LEU A 46 2.21 31.14 5.23
CA LEU A 46 1.25 30.23 5.86
C LEU A 46 1.95 29.07 6.59
N ALA A 47 2.94 28.45 5.96
CA ALA A 47 3.71 27.36 6.56
C ALA A 47 4.53 27.80 7.79
N VAL A 48 5.06 29.03 7.79
CA VAL A 48 5.80 29.58 8.95
C VAL A 48 4.83 29.89 10.10
N ARG A 49 3.70 30.54 9.81
CA ARG A 49 2.69 30.90 10.83
C ARG A 49 1.98 29.68 11.41
N ALA A 50 1.89 28.57 10.66
CA ALA A 50 1.33 27.30 11.13
C ALA A 50 1.98 26.78 12.43
N ARG A 51 3.25 27.14 12.70
CA ARG A 51 3.98 26.72 13.92
C ARG A 51 3.30 27.18 15.22
N ALA A 52 2.62 28.32 15.20
CA ALA A 52 1.99 28.88 16.41
C ALA A 52 0.75 28.08 16.84
N GLY A 53 -0.01 27.55 15.88
CA GLY A 53 -1.25 26.81 16.12
C GLY A 53 -1.15 25.30 15.90
N GLY A 54 0.05 24.79 15.60
CA GLY A 54 0.30 23.39 15.30
C GLY A 54 -0.22 22.91 13.94
N ASN A 55 -0.95 23.73 13.18
CA ASN A 55 -1.54 23.37 11.89
C ASN A 55 -1.68 24.60 10.97
N PRO A 56 -1.76 24.42 9.63
CA PRO A 56 -1.83 25.51 8.66
C PRO A 56 -3.23 26.12 8.48
N VAL A 57 -4.30 25.53 9.04
CA VAL A 57 -5.66 25.99 8.78
C VAL A 57 -5.96 27.30 9.50
N ILE A 58 -5.48 27.49 10.72
CA ILE A 58 -5.66 28.75 11.47
C ILE A 58 -5.14 29.97 10.69
N PRO A 59 -3.88 30.02 10.24
CA PRO A 59 -3.39 31.16 9.47
C PRO A 59 -4.05 31.29 8.08
N LEU A 60 -4.47 30.17 7.47
CA LEU A 60 -5.18 30.15 6.19
C LEU A 60 -6.57 30.80 6.32
N VAL A 61 -7.35 30.38 7.31
CA VAL A 61 -8.69 30.92 7.58
C VAL A 61 -8.60 32.40 7.85
N ALA A 62 -7.63 32.86 8.66
CA ALA A 62 -7.44 34.29 8.91
C ALA A 62 -7.20 35.09 7.61
N GLU A 63 -6.35 34.60 6.70
CA GLU A 63 -6.12 35.25 5.40
C GLU A 63 -7.34 35.18 4.48
N MET A 64 -8.05 34.05 4.48
CA MET A 64 -9.25 33.85 3.67
C MET A 64 -10.39 34.76 4.14
N THR A 65 -10.62 34.87 5.45
CA THR A 65 -11.58 35.83 6.04
C THR A 65 -11.22 37.26 5.65
N ALA A 66 -9.94 37.65 5.76
CA ALA A 66 -9.50 38.98 5.34
C ALA A 66 -9.66 39.19 3.83
N ALA A 67 -9.50 38.15 3.01
CA ALA A 67 -9.71 38.21 1.57
C ALA A 67 -11.16 38.41 1.19
N VAL A 68 -12.08 37.66 1.80
CA VAL A 68 -13.52 37.83 1.60
C VAL A 68 -13.97 39.20 2.08
N ALA A 69 -13.50 39.66 3.24
CA ALA A 69 -13.89 40.95 3.81
C ALA A 69 -13.53 42.15 2.91
N ARG A 70 -12.51 42.04 2.05
CA ARG A 70 -12.16 43.10 1.09
C ARG A 70 -13.22 43.27 -0.01
N THR A 71 -13.96 42.21 -0.34
CA THR A 71 -14.98 42.23 -1.40
C THR A 71 -16.39 42.24 -0.86
N ASP A 72 -16.63 41.54 0.25
CA ASP A 72 -17.93 41.38 0.91
C ASP A 72 -17.70 41.19 2.42
N PRO A 73 -17.77 42.27 3.22
CA PRO A 73 -17.59 42.22 4.67
C PRO A 73 -18.60 41.32 5.40
N GLU A 74 -19.83 41.19 4.90
CA GLU A 74 -20.85 40.36 5.53
C GLU A 74 -20.59 38.88 5.27
N ALA A 75 -20.14 38.53 4.06
CA ALA A 75 -19.75 37.17 3.72
C ALA A 75 -18.56 36.64 4.54
N ALA A 76 -17.69 37.53 5.04
CA ALA A 76 -16.51 37.13 5.81
C ALA A 76 -16.86 36.33 7.09
N ALA A 77 -18.03 36.58 7.69
CA ALA A 77 -18.53 35.86 8.86
C ALA A 77 -18.91 34.38 8.58
N TYR A 78 -18.93 33.98 7.31
CA TYR A 78 -19.26 32.61 6.88
C TYR A 78 -18.04 31.76 6.53
N VAL A 79 -16.84 32.35 6.49
CA VAL A 79 -15.60 31.58 6.31
C VAL A 79 -15.37 30.68 7.54
N HIS A 80 -15.08 29.39 7.30
CA HIS A 80 -14.81 28.40 8.35
C HIS A 80 -15.92 28.23 9.41
N ARG A 81 -17.15 28.64 9.10
CA ARG A 81 -18.21 28.79 10.11
C ARG A 81 -18.64 27.43 10.68
N GLY A 82 -18.32 27.18 11.94
CA GLY A 82 -18.68 25.97 12.69
C GLY A 82 -17.68 24.81 12.55
N ALA A 83 -16.75 24.88 11.59
CA ALA A 83 -15.73 23.87 11.37
C ALA A 83 -14.58 23.97 12.37
N THR A 84 -13.76 22.92 12.39
CA THR A 84 -12.47 22.92 13.08
C THR A 84 -11.33 22.70 12.10
N SER A 85 -10.09 23.01 12.51
CA SER A 85 -8.91 22.87 11.65
C SER A 85 -8.75 21.47 11.05
N GLN A 86 -9.09 20.43 11.82
CA GLN A 86 -8.98 19.06 11.34
C GLN A 86 -10.03 18.70 10.28
N ASP A 87 -11.22 19.30 10.30
CA ASP A 87 -12.23 19.08 9.25
C ASP A 87 -11.67 19.43 7.87
N ILE A 88 -11.02 20.59 7.79
CA ILE A 88 -10.48 21.12 6.55
C ILE A 88 -9.23 20.37 6.12
N LEU A 89 -8.32 20.08 7.06
CA LEU A 89 -7.05 19.44 6.73
C LEU A 89 -7.24 17.97 6.29
N ASP A 90 -8.06 17.19 7.00
CA ASP A 90 -8.28 15.78 6.70
C ASP A 90 -9.11 15.63 5.42
N THR A 91 -10.11 16.49 5.21
CA THR A 91 -10.82 16.58 3.93
C THR A 91 -9.88 16.92 2.79
N ALA A 92 -8.97 17.87 2.98
CA ALA A 92 -7.96 18.22 1.98
C ALA A 92 -7.03 17.05 1.65
N ALA A 93 -6.60 16.28 2.66
CA ALA A 93 -5.80 15.07 2.45
C ALA A 93 -6.55 14.04 1.58
N MET A 94 -7.85 13.83 1.85
CA MET A 94 -8.68 12.91 1.08
C MET A 94 -8.99 13.42 -0.33
N LEU A 95 -9.14 14.74 -0.54
CA LEU A 95 -9.22 15.34 -1.87
C LEU A 95 -7.93 15.12 -2.68
N VAL A 96 -6.76 15.31 -2.06
CA VAL A 96 -5.48 15.04 -2.74
C VAL A 96 -5.35 13.55 -3.08
N ALA A 97 -5.74 12.65 -2.18
CA ALA A 97 -5.77 11.22 -2.46
C ALA A 97 -6.73 10.88 -3.61
N ALA A 98 -7.96 11.39 -3.59
CA ALA A 98 -8.96 11.19 -4.64
C ALA A 98 -8.50 11.69 -6.01
N ARG A 99 -7.68 12.75 -6.07
CA ARG A 99 -7.09 13.27 -7.32
C ARG A 99 -5.88 12.45 -7.78
N ALA A 100 -5.11 11.89 -6.87
CA ALA A 100 -3.91 11.12 -7.18
C ALA A 100 -4.21 9.66 -7.56
N LEU A 101 -5.20 9.03 -6.92
CA LEU A 101 -5.53 7.63 -7.13
C LEU A 101 -5.84 7.28 -8.60
N PRO A 102 -6.66 8.05 -9.35
CA PRO A 102 -6.91 7.76 -10.77
C PRO A 102 -5.64 7.73 -11.63
N LEU A 103 -4.65 8.57 -11.33
CA LEU A 103 -3.38 8.60 -12.04
C LEU A 103 -2.56 7.33 -11.76
N ILE A 104 -2.51 6.92 -10.50
CA ILE A 104 -1.82 5.69 -10.07
C ILE A 104 -2.52 4.46 -10.68
N LEU A 105 -3.85 4.41 -10.62
CA LEU A 105 -4.65 3.30 -11.16
C LEU A 105 -4.47 3.17 -12.68
N ALA A 106 -4.47 4.29 -13.42
CA ALA A 106 -4.23 4.27 -14.86
C ALA A 106 -2.86 3.67 -15.21
N ASP A 107 -1.80 4.07 -14.51
CA ASP A 107 -0.45 3.55 -14.74
C ASP A 107 -0.29 2.09 -14.26
N LEU A 108 -0.97 1.67 -13.19
CA LEU A 108 -1.06 0.25 -12.81
C LEU A 108 -1.79 -0.58 -13.87
N GLY A 109 -2.87 -0.05 -14.44
CA GLY A 109 -3.60 -0.68 -15.57
C GLY A 109 -2.68 -0.88 -16.78
N ARG A 110 -1.99 0.18 -17.21
CA ARG A 110 -0.98 0.12 -18.29
C ARG A 110 0.09 -0.94 -18.02
N THR A 111 0.62 -0.96 -16.79
CA THR A 111 1.61 -1.95 -16.36
C THR A 111 1.04 -3.37 -16.48
N ALA A 112 -0.17 -3.61 -15.98
CA ALA A 112 -0.81 -4.93 -16.03
C ALA A 112 -1.06 -5.40 -17.47
N THR A 113 -1.51 -4.51 -18.36
CA THR A 113 -1.69 -4.82 -19.79
C THR A 113 -0.36 -5.16 -20.47
N ALA A 114 0.68 -4.36 -20.25
CA ALA A 114 2.01 -4.63 -20.82
C ALA A 114 2.60 -5.96 -20.33
N LEU A 115 2.46 -6.26 -19.03
CA LEU A 115 2.86 -7.54 -18.45
C LEU A 115 2.02 -8.71 -18.98
N GLY A 116 0.74 -8.51 -19.28
CA GLY A 116 -0.12 -9.49 -19.94
C GLY A 116 0.35 -9.83 -21.35
N ARG A 117 0.76 -8.82 -22.13
CA ARG A 117 1.38 -9.02 -23.45
C ARG A 117 2.69 -9.79 -23.34
N LEU A 118 3.57 -9.45 -22.40
CA LEU A 118 4.81 -10.18 -22.16
C LEU A 118 4.55 -11.64 -21.73
N ALA A 119 3.60 -11.86 -20.83
CA ALA A 119 3.21 -13.19 -20.38
C ALA A 119 2.69 -14.05 -21.54
N THR A 120 1.89 -13.47 -22.43
CA THR A 120 1.36 -14.14 -23.63
C THR A 120 2.47 -14.45 -24.64
N ALA A 121 3.26 -13.43 -25.00
CA ALA A 121 4.32 -13.55 -26.02
C ALA A 121 5.41 -14.55 -25.62
N HIS A 122 5.69 -14.66 -24.32
CA HIS A 122 6.74 -15.52 -23.78
C HIS A 122 6.19 -16.69 -22.97
N ARG A 123 4.92 -17.06 -23.19
CA ARG A 123 4.22 -18.17 -22.52
C ARG A 123 5.09 -19.41 -22.39
N ASP A 124 5.74 -19.78 -23.48
CA ASP A 124 6.56 -20.98 -23.63
C ASP A 124 8.06 -20.70 -23.78
N THR A 125 8.53 -19.45 -23.55
CA THR A 125 9.97 -19.13 -23.61
C THR A 125 10.66 -19.70 -22.38
N PRO A 126 11.48 -20.77 -22.50
CA PRO A 126 12.07 -21.43 -21.34
C PRO A 126 13.23 -20.59 -20.78
N MET A 127 13.43 -20.66 -19.46
CA MET A 127 14.53 -20.00 -18.77
C MET A 127 14.86 -20.75 -17.47
N PRO A 128 16.07 -20.61 -16.89
CA PRO A 128 16.35 -21.19 -15.59
C PRO A 128 15.53 -20.49 -14.49
N ALA A 129 14.82 -21.27 -13.67
CA ALA A 129 14.32 -20.75 -12.40
C ALA A 129 15.50 -20.58 -11.44
N ARG A 130 15.45 -19.51 -10.64
CA ARG A 130 16.50 -19.18 -9.68
C ARG A 130 15.94 -19.18 -8.27
N THR A 131 16.50 -20.00 -7.39
CA THR A 131 16.14 -20.08 -5.97
C THR A 131 17.39 -19.90 -5.13
N LEU A 132 17.36 -19.00 -4.14
CA LEU A 132 18.54 -18.66 -3.32
C LEU A 132 19.79 -18.38 -4.17
N THR A 133 19.62 -17.63 -5.28
CA THR A 133 20.67 -17.27 -6.26
C THR A 133 21.19 -18.41 -7.14
N GLN A 134 20.68 -19.63 -7.03
CA GLN A 134 21.13 -20.80 -7.80
C GLN A 134 20.10 -21.27 -8.82
N HIS A 135 20.55 -21.92 -9.91
CA HIS A 135 19.65 -22.62 -10.84
C HIS A 135 18.94 -23.77 -10.12
N ALA A 136 17.62 -23.85 -10.28
CA ALA A 136 16.78 -24.89 -9.67
C ALA A 136 16.26 -25.88 -10.71
N VAL A 137 15.17 -25.51 -11.39
CA VAL A 137 14.55 -26.26 -12.49
C VAL A 137 14.21 -25.28 -13.63
N PRO A 138 13.93 -25.75 -14.85
CA PRO A 138 13.44 -24.87 -15.91
C PRO A 138 12.06 -24.29 -15.58
N THR A 139 11.82 -23.06 -16.00
CA THR A 139 10.53 -22.36 -15.96
C THR A 139 10.34 -21.61 -17.28
N THR A 140 9.31 -20.76 -17.39
CA THR A 140 9.16 -19.86 -18.55
C THR A 140 9.18 -18.40 -18.15
N PHE A 141 9.68 -17.54 -19.04
CA PHE A 141 9.59 -16.09 -18.82
C PHE A 141 8.14 -15.63 -18.75
N GLY A 142 7.25 -16.25 -19.53
CA GLY A 142 5.81 -16.00 -19.47
C GLY A 142 5.23 -16.22 -18.07
N LEU A 143 5.62 -17.29 -17.37
CA LEU A 143 5.17 -17.53 -15.99
C LEU A 143 5.66 -16.45 -15.03
N LYS A 144 6.90 -15.96 -15.22
CA LYS A 144 7.43 -14.85 -14.42
C LYS A 144 6.65 -13.57 -14.64
N ALA A 145 6.39 -13.22 -15.90
CA ALA A 145 5.60 -12.05 -16.28
C ALA A 145 4.14 -12.16 -15.81
N ALA A 146 3.54 -13.35 -15.85
CA ALA A 146 2.21 -13.60 -15.30
C ALA A 146 2.16 -13.36 -13.78
N GLY A 147 3.21 -13.74 -13.05
CA GLY A 147 3.34 -13.44 -11.62
C GLY A 147 3.50 -11.93 -11.34
N TRP A 148 4.26 -11.20 -12.16
CA TRP A 148 4.34 -9.74 -12.09
C TRP A 148 2.96 -9.11 -12.29
N ARG A 149 2.24 -9.53 -13.35
CA ARG A 149 0.89 -9.04 -13.64
C ARG A 149 -0.08 -9.28 -12.50
N ALA A 150 -0.05 -10.45 -11.88
CA ALA A 150 -0.93 -10.79 -10.76
C ALA A 150 -0.75 -9.81 -9.58
N LEU A 151 0.50 -9.50 -9.20
CA LEU A 151 0.79 -8.54 -8.14
C LEU A 151 0.32 -7.11 -8.49
N THR A 152 0.52 -6.69 -9.74
CA THR A 152 0.04 -5.39 -10.22
C THR A 152 -1.49 -5.29 -10.17
N LEU A 153 -2.21 -6.35 -10.54
CA LEU A 153 -3.67 -6.39 -10.46
C LEU A 153 -4.18 -6.39 -9.01
N ASP A 154 -3.51 -7.11 -8.10
CA ASP A 154 -3.85 -7.06 -6.68
C ASP A 154 -3.66 -5.66 -6.10
N ALA A 155 -2.62 -4.93 -6.55
CA ALA A 155 -2.39 -3.56 -6.14
C ALA A 155 -3.46 -2.62 -6.69
N HIS A 156 -3.83 -2.81 -7.96
CA HIS A 156 -4.89 -2.06 -8.61
C HIS A 156 -6.22 -2.25 -7.85
N ASP A 157 -6.64 -3.49 -7.60
CA ASP A 157 -7.93 -3.79 -6.97
C ASP A 157 -8.02 -3.21 -5.55
N ARG A 158 -6.93 -3.30 -4.78
CA ARG A 158 -6.85 -2.70 -3.44
C ARG A 158 -7.06 -1.18 -3.50
N LEU A 159 -6.35 -0.48 -4.38
CA LEU A 159 -6.47 0.98 -4.52
C LEU A 159 -7.82 1.39 -5.10
N ALA A 160 -8.36 0.64 -6.07
CA ALA A 160 -9.65 0.92 -6.71
C ALA A 160 -10.84 0.72 -5.76
N SER A 161 -10.68 -0.12 -4.74
CA SER A 161 -11.70 -0.32 -3.70
C SER A 161 -11.81 0.84 -2.70
N LEU A 162 -10.80 1.72 -2.65
CA LEU A 162 -10.78 2.83 -1.70
C LEU A 162 -11.76 3.93 -2.09
N ARG A 163 -12.47 4.45 -1.09
CA ARG A 163 -13.42 5.56 -1.22
C ARG A 163 -13.04 6.63 -0.20
N PRO A 164 -12.18 7.60 -0.57
CA PRO A 164 -11.74 8.66 0.35
C PRO A 164 -12.95 9.43 0.91
N PRO A 165 -13.15 9.48 2.24
CA PRO A 165 -14.28 10.18 2.84
C PRO A 165 -14.00 11.66 3.11
N ALA A 166 -15.05 12.48 3.15
CA ALA A 166 -14.95 13.83 3.72
C ALA A 166 -14.80 13.76 5.25
N GLN A 167 -14.17 14.76 5.88
CA GLN A 167 -14.12 14.89 7.34
C GLN A 167 -14.91 16.14 7.75
N LEU A 168 -15.96 15.93 8.55
CA LEU A 168 -16.69 17.03 9.18
C LEU A 168 -17.20 16.56 10.55
N GLY A 169 -16.71 17.18 11.62
CA GLY A 169 -17.08 16.86 12.99
C GLY A 169 -17.18 18.07 13.93
N GLY A 170 -16.63 19.23 13.54
CA GLY A 170 -16.55 20.38 14.43
C GLY A 170 -15.59 20.16 15.61
N ALA A 171 -15.66 21.00 16.63
CA ALA A 171 -14.61 21.08 17.66
C ALA A 171 -14.28 19.77 18.40
N GLY A 172 -15.27 18.91 18.64
CA GLY A 172 -15.11 17.64 19.36
C GLY A 172 -15.90 16.49 18.73
N GLY A 173 -16.09 16.51 17.41
CA GLY A 173 -16.77 15.42 16.69
C GLY A 173 -18.30 15.36 16.85
N THR A 174 -18.93 16.36 17.47
CA THR A 174 -20.38 16.37 17.77
C THR A 174 -21.22 17.18 16.80
N LEU A 175 -20.60 17.94 15.89
CA LEU A 175 -21.26 18.88 14.98
C LEU A 175 -22.08 19.98 15.69
N ALA A 176 -21.93 20.16 17.01
CA ALA A 176 -22.80 21.02 17.83
C ALA A 176 -22.85 22.48 17.34
N ALA A 177 -21.72 23.02 16.89
CA ALA A 177 -21.66 24.37 16.34
C ALA A 177 -22.52 24.49 15.07
N PHE A 178 -22.50 23.50 14.18
CA PHE A 178 -23.30 23.52 12.96
C PHE A 178 -24.80 23.46 13.26
N ALA A 179 -25.22 22.63 14.22
CA ALA A 179 -26.62 22.54 14.65
C ALA A 179 -27.12 23.89 15.22
N ALA A 180 -26.37 24.48 16.15
CA ALA A 180 -26.73 25.77 16.76
C ALA A 180 -26.78 26.92 15.72
N LEU A 181 -25.87 26.89 14.74
CA LEU A 181 -25.85 27.86 13.66
C LEU A 181 -27.06 27.73 12.73
N ALA A 182 -27.47 26.50 12.42
CA ALA A 182 -28.63 26.24 11.57
C ALA A 182 -29.94 26.71 12.22
N GLU A 183 -30.09 26.51 13.54
CA GLU A 183 -31.22 27.05 14.32
C GLU A 183 -31.30 28.57 14.23
N GLY A 184 -30.15 29.26 14.24
CA GLY A 184 -30.05 30.71 14.06
C GLY A 184 -30.56 31.22 12.71
N PHE A 185 -30.59 30.37 11.67
CA PHE A 185 -31.19 30.66 10.36
C PHE A 185 -32.66 30.24 10.25
N GLY A 186 -33.27 29.78 11.35
CA GLY A 186 -34.65 29.30 11.37
C GLY A 186 -34.84 27.94 10.69
N VAL A 187 -33.74 27.24 10.37
CA VAL A 187 -33.78 25.86 9.88
C VAL A 187 -33.99 24.96 11.09
N ARG A 188 -35.14 24.28 11.16
CA ARG A 188 -35.50 23.40 12.29
C ARG A 188 -35.35 21.94 11.90
N SER A 189 -34.78 21.13 12.81
CA SER A 189 -34.91 19.68 12.75
C SER A 189 -36.34 19.28 13.12
N ALA A 190 -36.92 18.28 12.45
CA ALA A 190 -38.25 17.79 12.78
C ALA A 190 -38.29 17.02 14.12
N ALA A 191 -37.14 16.58 14.64
CA ALA A 191 -37.02 15.76 15.84
C ALA A 191 -37.05 16.56 17.17
N GLY A 192 -37.09 17.89 17.12
CA GLY A 192 -36.93 18.77 18.29
C GLY A 192 -38.19 19.09 19.10
N GLN A 193 -39.32 18.38 18.93
CA GLN A 193 -40.49 18.64 19.77
C GLN A 193 -40.31 17.95 21.13
N PRO A 194 -40.20 18.69 22.26
CA PRO A 194 -40.20 18.05 23.57
C PRO A 194 -41.49 17.24 23.73
N PRO A 195 -41.45 16.06 24.38
CA PRO A 195 -42.67 15.30 24.62
C PRO A 195 -43.67 16.21 25.33
N ARG A 196 -44.87 16.35 24.76
CA ARG A 196 -45.95 17.06 25.43
C ARG A 196 -46.15 16.40 26.80
N PRO A 197 -46.27 17.16 27.91
CA PRO A 197 -46.70 16.58 29.17
C PRO A 197 -48.12 16.08 28.95
N GLY A 198 -48.26 14.77 28.72
CA GLY A 198 -49.51 14.11 28.45
C GLY A 198 -50.14 13.64 29.75
N ASP A 199 -51.44 13.90 29.85
CA ASP A 199 -52.40 13.09 30.61
C ASP A 199 -52.03 11.60 30.53
N GLY A 200 -51.84 10.99 31.70
CA GLY A 200 -51.42 9.60 31.79
C GLY A 200 -51.34 9.12 33.24
N THR A 201 -52.52 8.98 33.85
CA THR A 201 -52.91 7.96 34.85
C THR A 201 -51.89 7.54 35.92
N GLU A 202 -52.25 7.87 37.16
CA GLU A 202 -51.78 7.23 38.39
C GLU A 202 -51.76 5.70 38.27
N GLN A 203 -50.60 5.09 38.52
CA GLN A 203 -50.53 3.81 39.21
C GLN A 203 -49.51 3.91 40.34
N ALA A 204 -50.05 3.91 41.55
CA ALA A 204 -49.32 3.88 42.79
C ALA A 204 -48.73 2.48 43.04
N THR A 205 -47.44 2.42 43.34
CA THR A 205 -46.85 1.36 44.17
C THR A 205 -45.81 1.99 45.12
N ALA A 206 -46.05 1.82 46.41
CA ALA A 206 -45.31 2.38 47.54
C ALA A 206 -44.03 1.56 47.88
N PRO A 207 -43.13 2.05 48.79
CA PRO A 207 -41.69 1.86 48.67
C PRO A 207 -41.09 0.75 49.55
N ALA A 208 -39.88 0.30 49.19
CA ALA A 208 -38.99 -0.49 50.04
C ALA A 208 -37.78 0.33 50.50
N ARG A 209 -37.54 0.32 51.81
CA ARG A 209 -36.48 1.01 52.58
C ARG A 209 -35.14 0.27 52.48
N SER A 210 -34.02 0.98 52.63
CA SER A 210 -32.83 0.63 53.46
C SER A 210 -31.64 1.53 53.11
N GLN A 211 -31.39 2.60 53.87
CA GLN A 211 -30.31 2.79 54.88
C GLN A 211 -28.90 3.13 54.33
N ALA A 212 -28.45 4.33 54.70
CA ALA A 212 -27.06 4.80 54.65
C ALA A 212 -26.25 4.32 55.87
N PRO A 213 -24.92 4.39 55.79
CA PRO A 213 -24.14 5.21 56.74
C PRO A 213 -23.02 5.98 56.01
N GLY A 214 -22.46 7.10 56.45
CA GLY A 214 -22.34 7.72 57.77
C GLY A 214 -20.90 8.23 57.90
N GLU A 215 -20.72 9.56 57.95
CA GLU A 215 -19.43 10.24 58.15
C GLU A 215 -18.78 9.87 59.49
N ARG A 216 -17.43 9.75 59.52
CA ARG A 216 -16.61 10.07 60.70
C ARG A 216 -15.24 10.62 60.30
N SER A 217 -14.98 11.83 60.79
CA SER A 217 -13.69 12.47 61.00
C SER A 217 -12.92 11.85 62.18
N VAL A 218 -11.59 11.71 62.08
CA VAL A 218 -10.68 11.71 63.24
C VAL A 218 -9.36 12.44 62.88
N THR A 219 -8.94 13.25 63.83
CA THR A 219 -7.80 14.17 63.97
C THR A 219 -6.46 13.52 64.34
N GLY A 220 -5.35 14.26 64.12
CA GLY A 220 -4.07 14.16 64.87
C GLY A 220 -2.84 14.04 63.97
N ALA A 221 -2.04 15.08 63.69
CA ALA A 221 -1.06 15.80 64.54
C ALA A 221 0.37 15.21 64.51
N GLY A 222 1.36 16.07 64.21
CA GLY A 222 2.82 15.85 64.32
C GLY A 222 3.57 16.23 63.03
N ALA A 223 4.04 17.48 62.88
CA ALA A 223 5.41 17.94 63.18
C ALA A 223 6.46 17.29 62.25
N GLU A 224 7.46 17.92 61.64
CA GLU A 224 8.15 19.22 61.62
C GLU A 224 9.21 18.96 60.51
N ARG A 225 9.55 19.81 59.53
CA ARG A 225 10.47 20.96 59.58
C ARG A 225 11.16 21.01 58.20
N GLY A 226 11.33 22.22 57.67
CA GLY A 226 12.61 22.68 57.13
C GLY A 226 12.87 22.49 55.64
N GLY A 227 13.07 23.61 54.94
CA GLY A 227 14.08 23.67 53.88
C GLY A 227 13.65 24.42 52.63
N ASP A 228 13.81 25.74 52.66
CA ASP A 228 13.90 26.61 51.49
C ASP A 228 14.80 26.05 50.38
N THR A 229 14.45 26.27 49.11
CA THR A 229 15.03 27.38 48.31
C THR A 229 14.68 27.22 46.83
N ALA A 230 14.24 28.34 46.26
CA ALA A 230 14.11 28.58 44.83
C ALA A 230 15.44 29.07 44.23
N ALA A 231 15.47 29.12 42.88
CA ALA A 231 16.33 29.90 41.96
C ALA A 231 17.15 28.99 41.01
N VAL A 232 16.86 28.92 39.70
CA VAL A 232 17.01 29.91 38.60
C VAL A 232 18.42 29.91 37.97
N ALA A 233 18.43 30.01 36.64
CA ALA A 233 19.53 30.37 35.71
C ALA A 233 20.57 29.27 35.38
N SER A 234 21.18 29.19 34.19
CA SER A 234 21.13 29.93 32.92
C SER A 234 21.94 29.15 31.88
N ALA A 235 21.63 29.35 30.61
CA ALA A 235 22.45 28.96 29.45
C ALA A 235 23.82 29.68 29.40
N THR A 236 24.79 29.10 28.68
CA THR A 236 25.65 29.76 27.66
C THR A 236 26.58 28.75 26.97
N ALA A 237 27.16 29.17 25.85
CA ALA A 237 27.51 28.36 24.68
C ALA A 237 29.01 28.20 24.39
N GLY A 238 29.35 27.07 23.73
CA GLY A 238 30.38 26.88 22.66
C GLY A 238 31.88 26.96 23.03
N PRO A 239 32.81 26.73 22.06
CA PRO A 239 32.84 25.74 20.96
C PRO A 239 34.25 25.11 20.72
N THR A 240 34.44 24.43 19.57
CA THR A 240 35.68 24.06 18.81
C THR A 240 36.41 22.73 19.13
N ARG A 241 36.40 21.75 18.20
CA ARG A 241 37.41 21.38 17.14
C ARG A 241 38.74 20.87 17.76
N THR A 242 39.25 19.66 17.47
CA THR A 242 39.80 19.15 16.20
C THR A 242 40.10 17.63 16.23
N ASP A 243 39.91 16.96 15.10
CA ASP A 243 40.47 15.66 14.63
C ASP A 243 42.01 15.72 14.40
N PRO A 244 42.74 14.67 13.89
CA PRO A 244 42.58 13.20 13.85
C PRO A 244 43.94 12.41 14.04
N ALA A 245 43.96 11.13 13.62
CA ALA A 245 45.09 10.25 13.23
C ALA A 245 45.56 9.24 14.31
N ALA A 246 45.38 7.93 14.14
CA ALA A 246 46.02 6.96 13.22
C ALA A 246 47.10 6.17 13.97
N ASP A 247 46.95 4.84 14.09
CA ASP A 247 48.08 3.92 13.89
C ASP A 247 47.62 2.48 13.62
N ALA A 248 48.48 1.80 12.88
CA ALA A 248 48.39 0.53 12.21
C ALA A 248 48.62 -0.68 13.13
N GLY A 249 48.54 -1.88 12.52
CA GLY A 249 49.33 -3.03 12.97
C GLY A 249 48.54 -4.31 13.03
N GLY A 250 48.59 -5.09 11.95
CA GLY A 250 47.96 -6.40 11.83
C GLY A 250 48.57 -7.49 12.71
N ARG A 251 47.78 -8.55 12.90
CA ARG A 251 48.21 -9.92 13.21
C ARG A 251 47.12 -10.89 12.70
N THR A 252 47.52 -11.84 11.85
CA THR A 252 46.73 -13.00 11.38
C THR A 252 46.97 -14.21 12.32
N PRO A 253 46.30 -15.37 12.15
CA PRO A 253 45.05 -15.69 12.83
C PRO A 253 45.20 -16.90 13.79
N GLY A 254 44.41 -16.90 14.87
CA GLY A 254 44.24 -18.06 15.74
C GLY A 254 43.05 -18.92 15.29
N GLU A 255 43.31 -20.21 15.12
CA GLU A 255 42.32 -21.27 14.95
C GLU A 255 41.33 -21.30 16.12
N VAL A 256 40.03 -21.29 15.82
CA VAL A 256 38.99 -21.70 16.78
C VAL A 256 38.00 -22.59 16.05
N SER A 257 38.04 -23.87 16.42
CA SER A 257 37.11 -24.92 16.03
C SER A 257 35.67 -24.57 16.41
N GLY A 258 34.76 -24.62 15.42
CA GLY A 258 33.31 -24.60 15.64
C GLY A 258 32.78 -26.03 15.84
N PRO A 259 31.75 -26.23 16.69
CA PRO A 259 31.12 -27.53 16.84
C PRO A 259 30.16 -27.86 15.68
N THR A 260 30.21 -29.11 15.25
CA THR A 260 29.30 -29.79 14.31
C THR A 260 27.91 -30.01 14.92
N PRO A 261 26.82 -29.96 14.13
CA PRO A 261 25.47 -30.29 14.59
C PRO A 261 25.15 -31.77 14.33
N ASP A 262 24.58 -32.45 15.33
CA ASP A 262 23.89 -33.71 15.08
C ASP A 262 22.56 -33.81 15.85
N ALA A 263 21.55 -34.18 15.06
CA ALA A 263 20.31 -34.89 15.37
C ALA A 263 19.41 -34.44 16.53
N LEU A 264 18.14 -34.12 16.22
CA LEU A 264 16.99 -35.03 16.40
C LEU A 264 15.67 -34.31 16.05
N GLY A 265 14.77 -35.01 15.32
CA GLY A 265 13.36 -34.63 15.26
C GLY A 265 12.64 -34.86 13.93
N ARG A 266 12.43 -36.12 13.55
CA ARG A 266 11.47 -36.52 12.50
C ARG A 266 10.04 -36.29 12.98
N ALA A 267 9.24 -35.58 12.19
CA ALA A 267 7.79 -35.76 12.02
C ALA A 267 7.49 -35.30 10.59
N GLY A 268 6.96 -36.12 9.67
CA GLY A 268 5.71 -36.86 9.80
C GLY A 268 4.67 -36.15 8.96
N VAL A 269 4.78 -36.26 7.63
CA VAL A 269 3.80 -35.75 6.67
C VAL A 269 2.52 -36.58 6.81
N THR A 270 1.41 -35.94 7.15
CA THR A 270 0.07 -36.45 6.87
C THR A 270 -0.67 -35.43 6.03
N ALA A 271 -1.14 -35.90 4.88
CA ALA A 271 -2.01 -35.18 3.96
C ALA A 271 -3.44 -35.18 4.50
N GLY A 272 -4.14 -34.05 4.33
CA GLY A 272 -5.59 -33.98 4.53
C GLY A 272 -6.04 -32.67 5.15
N ALA A 273 -6.26 -31.64 4.34
CA ALA A 273 -7.27 -30.62 4.60
C ALA A 273 -7.55 -29.84 3.31
N THR A 274 -8.75 -30.05 2.80
CA THR A 274 -9.41 -29.30 1.74
C THR A 274 -9.49 -27.82 2.10
N ALA A 275 -8.78 -26.96 1.35
CA ALA A 275 -8.97 -25.52 1.42
C ALA A 275 -10.17 -25.16 0.53
N ASP A 276 -11.31 -24.99 1.19
CA ASP A 276 -12.53 -24.48 0.59
C ASP A 276 -12.30 -23.06 0.09
N THR A 277 -12.60 -22.85 -1.18
CA THR A 277 -12.54 -21.53 -1.83
C THR A 277 -13.84 -20.81 -1.49
N PRO A 278 -13.86 -19.60 -0.90
CA PRO A 278 -15.11 -18.87 -0.85
C PRO A 278 -15.43 -18.43 -2.29
N ALA A 279 -16.44 -19.10 -2.85
CA ALA A 279 -17.06 -18.76 -4.10
C ALA A 279 -17.51 -17.29 -4.06
N ARG A 280 -17.28 -16.58 -5.17
CA ARG A 280 -17.89 -15.29 -5.45
C ARG A 280 -19.41 -15.41 -5.32
N ALA A 281 -19.97 -14.85 -4.25
CA ALA A 281 -21.38 -14.50 -4.20
C ALA A 281 -21.53 -13.14 -4.90
N SER A 282 -21.84 -13.18 -6.19
CA SER A 282 -22.44 -12.06 -6.90
C SER A 282 -23.79 -11.77 -6.25
N VAL A 283 -23.84 -10.75 -5.38
CA VAL A 283 -25.09 -10.18 -4.91
C VAL A 283 -25.62 -9.28 -6.01
N THR A 284 -26.50 -9.83 -6.83
CA THR A 284 -27.43 -9.06 -7.64
C THR A 284 -28.41 -8.40 -6.68
N THR A 285 -28.26 -7.10 -6.41
CA THR A 285 -29.30 -6.32 -5.72
C THR A 285 -30.45 -6.08 -6.70
N ALA A 286 -31.39 -7.01 -6.73
CA ALA A 286 -32.72 -6.75 -7.23
C ALA A 286 -33.39 -5.73 -6.31
N ALA A 287 -33.93 -4.67 -6.91
CA ALA A 287 -34.77 -3.70 -6.23
C ALA A 287 -35.98 -4.40 -5.60
N GLY A 288 -35.95 -4.56 -4.27
CA GLY A 288 -37.06 -5.04 -3.46
C GLY A 288 -37.36 -4.01 -2.40
N SER A 289 -38.46 -3.28 -2.58
CA SER A 289 -39.00 -2.35 -1.60
C SER A 289 -39.43 -3.11 -0.34
N THR A 290 -38.63 -3.04 0.71
CA THR A 290 -39.07 -3.34 2.08
C THR A 290 -38.93 -2.07 2.89
N THR A 291 -40.05 -1.35 3.00
CA THR A 291 -40.29 -0.29 3.98
C THR A 291 -40.19 -0.86 5.38
N THR A 292 -39.02 -0.70 6.01
CA THR A 292 -38.88 -0.77 7.47
C THR A 292 -39.27 0.57 8.06
N ALA A 293 -40.47 0.61 8.65
CA ALA A 293 -40.88 1.68 9.55
C ALA A 293 -39.95 1.66 10.79
N GLY A 294 -39.20 2.74 11.02
CA GLY A 294 -38.35 2.87 12.21
C GLY A 294 -37.11 3.79 12.14
N ALA A 295 -36.92 4.61 11.09
CA ALA A 295 -35.74 5.48 10.94
C ALA A 295 -36.08 6.96 10.63
N THR A 296 -37.11 7.52 11.27
CA THR A 296 -37.56 8.90 10.99
C THR A 296 -36.84 9.99 11.82
N GLY A 297 -35.70 9.68 12.44
CA GLY A 297 -34.99 10.61 13.35
C GLY A 297 -33.60 11.05 12.89
N THR A 298 -32.86 10.21 12.14
CA THR A 298 -31.47 10.48 11.73
C THR A 298 -31.38 11.28 10.43
N ASP A 299 -32.31 11.09 9.49
CA ASP A 299 -32.38 11.87 8.24
C ASP A 299 -32.76 13.34 8.48
N ASP A 300 -33.30 13.66 9.66
CA ASP A 300 -33.75 15.01 10.03
C ASP A 300 -32.73 15.80 10.88
N ASP A 301 -31.59 15.20 11.26
CA ASP A 301 -30.53 15.94 11.97
C ASP A 301 -29.80 16.89 11.00
N LEU A 302 -29.73 18.18 11.36
CA LEU A 302 -29.17 19.21 10.49
C LEU A 302 -27.64 19.09 10.32
N GLY A 303 -26.96 18.56 11.33
CA GLY A 303 -25.53 18.27 11.27
C GLY A 303 -25.27 17.11 10.32
N VAL A 304 -26.00 16.00 10.46
CA VAL A 304 -25.87 14.81 9.58
C VAL A 304 -26.17 15.16 8.12
N ARG A 305 -27.25 15.92 7.87
CA ARG A 305 -27.57 16.41 6.51
C ARG A 305 -26.45 17.28 5.92
N LEU A 306 -25.77 18.07 6.74
CA LEU A 306 -24.63 18.88 6.31
C LEU A 306 -23.43 18.00 5.94
N VAL A 307 -23.16 16.92 6.68
CA VAL A 307 -22.08 15.96 6.35
C VAL A 307 -22.32 15.34 4.98
N ALA A 308 -23.53 14.82 4.72
CA ALA A 308 -23.90 14.24 3.43
C ALA A 308 -23.72 15.26 2.29
N ARG A 309 -24.28 16.46 2.47
CA ARG A 309 -24.18 17.53 1.46
C ARG A 309 -22.74 17.99 1.22
N PHE A 310 -21.93 18.05 2.27
CA PHE A 310 -20.52 18.43 2.18
C PHE A 310 -19.69 17.38 1.43
N ALA A 311 -19.95 16.09 1.68
CA ALA A 311 -19.34 15.00 0.93
C ALA A 311 -19.71 15.06 -0.56
N ASP A 312 -21.00 15.29 -0.87
CA ASP A 312 -21.49 15.45 -2.24
C ASP A 312 -20.84 16.62 -2.99
N GLU A 313 -20.73 17.79 -2.34
CA GLU A 313 -20.08 18.99 -2.90
C GLU A 313 -18.61 18.75 -3.28
N LEU A 314 -17.97 17.76 -2.66
CA LEU A 314 -16.56 17.42 -2.86
C LEU A 314 -16.37 16.17 -3.73
N GLY A 315 -17.44 15.42 -4.02
CA GLY A 315 -17.35 14.10 -4.64
C GLY A 315 -16.59 13.08 -3.78
N LEU A 316 -16.59 13.25 -2.46
CA LEU A 316 -15.99 12.31 -1.50
C LEU A 316 -17.07 11.40 -0.90
N ALA A 317 -16.65 10.31 -0.26
CA ALA A 317 -17.59 9.45 0.45
C ALA A 317 -18.14 10.15 1.72
N GLU A 318 -19.42 9.94 1.99
CA GLU A 318 -20.03 10.29 3.28
C GLU A 318 -19.54 9.29 4.35
N PRO A 319 -18.88 9.75 5.43
CA PRO A 319 -18.50 8.87 6.52
C PRO A 319 -19.68 8.59 7.45
N ALA A 320 -19.74 7.39 8.03
CA ALA A 320 -20.76 7.05 9.03
C ALA A 320 -20.64 7.86 10.34
N LEU A 321 -19.42 8.25 10.69
CA LEU A 321 -19.08 9.06 11.87
C LEU A 321 -17.95 10.03 11.52
N PRO A 322 -17.84 11.19 12.19
CA PRO A 322 -16.62 11.99 12.15
C PRO A 322 -15.42 11.13 12.57
N TRP A 323 -14.35 11.17 11.78
CA TRP A 323 -13.22 10.25 11.92
C TRP A 323 -11.93 10.95 12.40
N HIS A 324 -12.06 12.00 13.23
CA HIS A 324 -10.92 12.76 13.77
C HIS A 324 -9.89 11.86 14.45
N THR A 325 -10.34 10.82 15.17
CA THR A 325 -9.47 9.81 15.81
C THR A 325 -9.73 8.39 15.33
N LEU A 326 -10.64 8.20 14.37
CA LEU A 326 -10.91 6.92 13.70
C LEU A 326 -10.10 6.85 12.39
N ARG A 327 -8.78 6.68 12.50
CA ARG A 327 -7.83 6.90 11.39
C ARG A 327 -7.81 5.83 10.29
N THR A 328 -8.89 5.03 10.16
CA THR A 328 -9.07 4.00 9.13
C THR A 328 -8.78 4.50 7.71
N PRO A 329 -9.29 5.67 7.25
CA PRO A 329 -9.03 6.12 5.89
C PRO A 329 -7.54 6.34 5.58
N VAL A 330 -6.78 6.84 6.56
CA VAL A 330 -5.34 7.10 6.43
C VAL A 330 -4.55 5.79 6.46
N ALA A 331 -4.91 4.88 7.36
CA ALA A 331 -4.28 3.56 7.48
C ALA A 331 -4.50 2.71 6.23
N ASP A 332 -5.74 2.62 5.73
CA ASP A 332 -6.09 1.84 4.53
C ASP A 332 -5.37 2.38 3.29
N LEU A 333 -5.38 3.70 3.11
CA LEU A 333 -4.68 4.35 2.01
C LEU A 333 -3.16 4.12 2.10
N GLY A 334 -2.57 4.27 3.29
CA GLY A 334 -1.16 4.01 3.53
C GLY A 334 -0.75 2.57 3.20
N ALA A 335 -1.54 1.60 3.67
CA ALA A 335 -1.29 0.18 3.44
C ALA A 335 -1.43 -0.20 1.96
N ALA A 336 -2.48 0.29 1.29
CA ALA A 336 -2.71 0.00 -0.13
C ALA A 336 -1.63 0.62 -1.03
N LEU A 337 -1.20 1.86 -0.75
CA LEU A 337 -0.11 2.52 -1.48
C LEU A 337 1.22 1.78 -1.27
N ALA A 338 1.56 1.41 -0.04
CA ALA A 338 2.79 0.65 0.23
C ALA A 338 2.78 -0.74 -0.42
N PHE A 339 1.62 -1.42 -0.43
CA PHE A 339 1.45 -2.66 -1.16
C PHE A 339 1.69 -2.47 -2.66
N ALA A 340 1.11 -1.43 -3.26
CA ALA A 340 1.30 -1.13 -4.68
C ALA A 340 2.77 -0.89 -5.03
N VAL A 341 3.47 -0.05 -4.26
CA VAL A 341 4.91 0.20 -4.48
C VAL A 341 5.72 -1.08 -4.29
N GLY A 342 5.41 -1.91 -3.29
CA GLY A 342 6.08 -3.20 -3.06
C GLY A 342 5.88 -4.20 -4.20
N ALA A 343 4.65 -4.29 -4.72
CA ALA A 343 4.31 -5.13 -5.86
C ALA A 343 5.13 -4.76 -7.11
N LEU A 344 5.22 -3.46 -7.43
CA LEU A 344 6.07 -2.95 -8.51
C LEU A 344 7.57 -3.16 -8.22
N GLY A 345 7.96 -3.02 -6.95
CA GLY A 345 9.31 -3.31 -6.47
C GLY A 345 9.77 -4.74 -6.76
N LYS A 346 8.88 -5.72 -6.73
CA LYS A 346 9.19 -7.11 -7.13
C LYS A 346 9.57 -7.20 -8.60
N VAL A 347 8.82 -6.52 -9.48
CA VAL A 347 9.13 -6.46 -10.92
C VAL A 347 10.50 -5.83 -11.14
N ALA A 348 10.74 -4.70 -10.49
CA ALA A 348 12.00 -3.98 -10.56
C ALA A 348 13.19 -4.82 -10.06
N ALA A 349 13.04 -5.50 -8.91
CA ALA A 349 14.08 -6.35 -8.36
C ALA A 349 14.46 -7.50 -9.32
N ASP A 350 13.46 -8.13 -9.95
CA ASP A 350 13.73 -9.17 -10.95
C ASP A 350 14.43 -8.57 -12.19
N VAL A 351 13.98 -7.43 -12.72
CA VAL A 351 14.63 -6.78 -13.88
C VAL A 351 16.08 -6.43 -13.57
N LEU A 352 16.35 -5.82 -12.41
CA LEU A 352 17.71 -5.47 -11.98
C LEU A 352 18.65 -6.68 -11.97
N VAL A 353 18.14 -7.85 -11.58
CA VAL A 353 18.90 -9.10 -11.58
C VAL A 353 19.10 -9.63 -13.00
N LEU A 354 18.02 -9.67 -13.79
CA LEU A 354 18.00 -10.25 -15.14
C LEU A 354 18.74 -9.40 -16.17
N SER A 355 18.93 -8.12 -15.91
CA SER A 355 19.65 -7.19 -16.79
C SER A 355 21.14 -7.03 -16.50
N ARG A 356 21.68 -7.74 -15.49
CA ARG A 356 23.12 -7.69 -15.17
C ARG A 356 23.94 -8.24 -16.33
N THR A 357 25.18 -7.77 -16.46
CA THR A 357 26.08 -8.14 -17.57
C THR A 357 26.25 -9.65 -17.73
N GLU A 358 26.35 -10.39 -16.63
CA GLU A 358 26.56 -11.84 -16.62
C GLU A 358 25.26 -12.63 -16.93
N ILE A 359 24.12 -11.95 -16.99
CA ILE A 359 22.82 -12.54 -17.32
C ILE A 359 22.31 -11.92 -18.63
N GLY A 360 21.85 -10.68 -18.62
CA GLY A 360 21.37 -10.02 -19.85
C GLY A 360 20.21 -10.75 -20.53
N GLU A 361 19.34 -11.40 -19.74
CA GLU A 361 18.12 -12.06 -20.23
C GLU A 361 17.04 -11.03 -20.57
N VAL A 362 17.12 -9.83 -19.98
CA VAL A 362 16.27 -8.69 -20.30
C VAL A 362 17.08 -7.39 -20.34
N ALA A 363 16.55 -6.35 -20.96
CA ALA A 363 17.10 -4.99 -20.90
C ALA A 363 16.02 -3.91 -20.92
N GLU A 364 16.29 -2.80 -20.23
CA GLU A 364 15.52 -1.57 -20.35
C GLU A 364 15.93 -0.80 -21.61
N GLY A 365 14.99 -0.53 -22.53
CA GLY A 365 15.22 0.31 -23.70
C GLY A 365 16.36 -0.17 -24.62
N SER A 366 16.77 0.65 -25.59
CA SER A 366 17.79 0.30 -26.60
C SER A 366 19.24 0.60 -26.18
N GLY A 367 19.47 1.18 -24.99
CA GLY A 367 20.79 1.66 -24.53
C GLY A 367 21.25 2.97 -25.20
N GLY A 368 22.33 3.57 -24.68
CA GLY A 368 23.15 4.52 -25.44
C GLY A 368 23.03 6.03 -25.17
N GLY A 369 22.49 6.47 -24.03
CA GLY A 369 22.42 7.92 -23.71
C GLY A 369 23.74 8.57 -23.25
N SER A 370 24.78 7.77 -22.96
CA SER A 370 26.04 8.27 -22.38
C SER A 370 27.19 8.16 -23.38
N SER A 371 27.74 9.30 -23.77
CA SER A 371 28.77 9.43 -24.81
C SER A 371 30.10 8.76 -24.48
N ALA A 372 30.40 8.51 -23.19
CA ALA A 372 31.66 7.92 -22.76
C ALA A 372 31.71 6.39 -22.85
N MET A 373 30.57 5.70 -22.78
CA MET A 373 30.49 4.22 -22.83
C MET A 373 29.25 3.79 -23.62
N PRO A 374 29.36 3.67 -24.96
CA PRO A 374 28.23 3.38 -25.84
C PRO A 374 27.45 2.10 -25.50
N HIS A 375 28.11 1.12 -24.87
CA HIS A 375 27.52 -0.17 -24.47
C HIS A 375 26.83 -0.14 -23.09
N LYS A 376 27.00 0.92 -22.28
CA LYS A 376 26.49 0.96 -20.91
C LYS A 376 25.00 1.34 -20.89
N SER A 377 24.15 0.33 -20.68
CA SER A 377 22.70 0.50 -20.54
C SER A 377 22.27 0.23 -19.11
N ASN A 378 22.21 1.27 -18.28
CA ASN A 378 21.77 1.13 -16.89
C ASN A 378 20.25 0.92 -16.80
N PRO A 379 19.75 0.01 -15.94
CA PRO A 379 18.32 -0.18 -15.68
C PRO A 379 17.77 0.91 -14.74
N VAL A 380 17.68 2.15 -15.24
CA VAL A 380 17.33 3.33 -14.44
C VAL A 380 15.91 3.25 -13.89
N ARG A 381 14.95 2.76 -14.67
CA ARG A 381 13.54 2.73 -14.25
C ARG A 381 13.33 1.71 -13.13
N ALA A 382 13.86 0.50 -13.29
CA ALA A 382 13.85 -0.49 -12.23
C ALA A 382 14.62 0.01 -10.99
N THR A 383 15.70 0.79 -11.16
CA THR A 383 16.40 1.42 -10.03
C THR A 383 15.50 2.38 -9.27
N LEU A 384 14.76 3.25 -9.96
CA LEU A 384 13.83 4.20 -9.35
C LEU A 384 12.68 3.50 -8.62
N VAL A 385 12.05 2.51 -9.26
CA VAL A 385 10.97 1.72 -8.65
C VAL A 385 11.48 0.95 -7.42
N ALA A 386 12.66 0.33 -7.50
CA ALA A 386 13.26 -0.37 -6.37
C ALA A 386 13.62 0.57 -5.20
N ALA A 387 14.02 1.82 -5.49
CA ALA A 387 14.27 2.83 -4.47
C ALA A 387 12.98 3.26 -3.76
N ALA A 388 11.87 3.42 -4.49
CA ALA A 388 10.56 3.70 -3.90
C ALA A 388 10.07 2.54 -3.02
N ALA A 389 10.23 1.29 -3.47
CA ALA A 389 9.83 0.09 -2.74
C ALA A 389 10.57 -0.10 -1.40
N ARG A 390 11.78 0.45 -1.26
CA ARG A 390 12.51 0.46 0.01
C ARG A 390 12.06 1.56 0.98
N GLN A 391 11.44 2.63 0.48
CA GLN A 391 10.99 3.76 1.31
C GLN A 391 9.55 3.59 1.81
N ALA A 392 8.66 3.05 0.96
CA ALA A 392 7.23 2.99 1.23
C ALA A 392 6.85 2.26 2.55
N PRO A 393 7.45 1.11 2.92
CA PRO A 393 7.05 0.41 4.14
C PRO A 393 7.24 1.24 5.42
N GLY A 394 8.33 2.01 5.52
CA GLY A 394 8.61 2.85 6.69
C GLY A 394 7.59 3.98 6.84
N LEU A 395 7.18 4.60 5.72
CA LEU A 395 6.17 5.65 5.72
C LEU A 395 4.79 5.09 6.12
N ALA A 396 4.42 3.90 5.61
CA ALA A 396 3.17 3.26 5.98
C ALA A 396 3.16 2.80 7.45
N ALA A 397 4.31 2.37 7.98
CA ALA A 397 4.43 2.05 9.40
C ALA A 397 4.13 3.25 10.29
N THR A 398 4.56 4.47 9.91
CA THR A 398 4.17 5.69 10.62
C THR A 398 2.66 5.92 10.59
N LEU A 399 2.02 5.78 9.42
CA LEU A 399 0.56 5.95 9.29
C LEU A 399 -0.23 4.91 10.10
N LEU A 400 0.23 3.66 10.12
CA LEU A 400 -0.37 2.60 10.95
C LEU A 400 -0.17 2.88 12.44
N GLY A 401 1.00 3.41 12.84
CA GLY A 401 1.26 3.83 14.21
C GLY A 401 0.33 4.95 14.68
N SER A 402 -0.10 5.84 13.77
CA SER A 402 -1.05 6.92 14.06
C SER A 402 -2.49 6.46 14.32
N LEU A 403 -2.82 5.16 14.14
CA LEU A 403 -4.13 4.63 14.54
C LEU A 403 -4.39 4.75 16.04
N ALA A 404 -3.34 4.71 16.86
CA ALA A 404 -3.44 5.01 18.28
C ALA A 404 -3.55 6.53 18.47
N ALA A 405 -4.74 7.07 18.19
CA ALA A 405 -5.10 8.47 18.34
C ALA A 405 -5.97 8.65 19.59
N GLU A 406 -5.43 9.32 20.59
CA GLU A 406 -6.12 9.62 21.85
C GLU A 406 -7.19 10.71 21.72
N ASP A 407 -8.22 10.62 22.57
CA ASP A 407 -9.33 11.57 22.74
C ASP A 407 -10.04 11.95 21.41
N GLU A 408 -10.55 13.17 21.31
CA GLU A 408 -11.23 13.70 20.12
C GLU A 408 -10.27 14.38 19.12
N ARG A 409 -9.01 14.62 19.50
CA ARG A 409 -7.92 15.05 18.62
C ARG A 409 -6.54 14.76 19.26
N PRO A 410 -5.70 13.92 18.65
CA PRO A 410 -4.46 13.49 19.27
C PRO A 410 -3.35 14.56 19.18
N ALA A 411 -2.58 14.69 20.25
CA ALA A 411 -1.45 15.59 20.39
C ALA A 411 -0.15 14.98 19.82
N GLY A 412 -0.19 14.61 18.53
CA GLY A 412 1.01 14.16 17.81
C GLY A 412 0.71 13.13 16.73
N ALA A 413 -0.12 12.13 17.03
CA ALA A 413 -0.44 11.04 16.10
C ALA A 413 -0.98 11.57 14.76
N TRP A 414 -1.92 12.52 14.81
CA TRP A 414 -2.47 13.20 13.63
C TRP A 414 -1.41 14.00 12.85
N HIS A 415 -0.57 14.77 13.56
CA HIS A 415 0.50 15.58 12.95
C HIS A 415 1.54 14.72 12.22
N ALA A 416 1.77 13.49 12.70
CA ALA A 416 2.69 12.55 12.09
C ALA A 416 2.21 11.99 10.74
N GLU A 417 0.93 12.15 10.39
CA GLU A 417 0.34 11.56 9.18
C GLU A 417 0.63 12.38 7.91
N TRP A 418 0.67 13.71 8.02
CA TRP A 418 0.54 14.59 6.84
C TRP A 418 1.69 14.43 5.84
N GLN A 419 2.92 14.35 6.37
CA GLN A 419 4.12 14.21 5.57
C GLN A 419 4.25 12.80 4.95
N PRO A 420 4.16 11.69 5.73
CA PRO A 420 4.24 10.35 5.17
C PRO A 420 3.14 10.02 4.17
N LEU A 421 1.90 10.47 4.41
CA LEU A 421 0.81 10.23 3.47
C LEU A 421 1.08 10.89 2.11
N ARG A 422 1.49 12.16 2.12
CA ARG A 422 1.86 12.86 0.88
C ARG A 422 3.03 12.16 0.18
N GLU A 423 4.02 11.73 0.94
CA GLU A 423 5.19 11.07 0.37
C GLU A 423 4.85 9.71 -0.24
N LEU A 424 3.98 8.92 0.40
CA LEU A 424 3.49 7.65 -0.16
C LEU A 424 2.72 7.85 -1.46
N LEU A 425 1.82 8.84 -1.53
CA LEU A 425 1.12 9.17 -2.76
C LEU A 425 2.10 9.53 -3.89
N ARG A 426 3.14 10.32 -3.56
CA ARG A 426 4.17 10.72 -4.52
C ARG A 426 5.03 9.54 -4.99
N LEU A 427 5.49 8.70 -4.07
CA LEU A 427 6.27 7.51 -4.39
C LEU A 427 5.47 6.50 -5.19
N ALA A 428 4.18 6.29 -4.86
CA ALA A 428 3.29 5.41 -5.60
C ALA A 428 3.03 5.93 -7.03
N GLY A 429 2.76 7.22 -7.20
CA GLY A 429 2.62 7.84 -8.52
C GLY A 429 3.87 7.69 -9.38
N GLY A 430 5.05 8.00 -8.82
CA GLY A 430 6.32 7.84 -9.52
C GLY A 430 6.62 6.38 -9.87
N ALA A 431 6.46 5.47 -8.92
CA ALA A 431 6.71 4.05 -9.13
C ALA A 431 5.76 3.44 -10.17
N ALA A 432 4.47 3.79 -10.15
CA ALA A 432 3.48 3.32 -11.12
C ALA A 432 3.83 3.79 -12.54
N ARG A 433 4.16 5.08 -12.70
CA ARG A 433 4.59 5.66 -13.98
C ARG A 433 5.82 4.96 -14.55
N GLU A 434 6.87 4.82 -13.73
CA GLU A 434 8.12 4.17 -14.13
C GLU A 434 7.94 2.68 -14.43
N ALA A 435 7.08 1.98 -13.68
CA ALA A 435 6.77 0.58 -13.92
C ALA A 435 5.99 0.37 -15.23
N ALA A 436 5.09 1.29 -15.59
CA ALA A 436 4.38 1.25 -16.85
C ALA A 436 5.35 1.38 -18.03
N GLU A 437 6.22 2.40 -17.99
CA GLU A 437 7.22 2.62 -19.05
C GLU A 437 8.26 1.49 -19.10
N LEU A 438 8.63 0.93 -17.95
CA LEU A 438 9.49 -0.26 -17.86
C LEU A 438 8.84 -1.47 -18.54
N ALA A 439 7.60 -1.80 -18.17
CA ALA A 439 6.91 -2.99 -18.69
C ALA A 439 6.60 -2.87 -20.18
N GLU A 440 6.25 -1.67 -20.67
CA GLU A 440 6.00 -1.40 -22.09
C GLU A 440 7.28 -1.48 -22.93
N GLY A 441 8.43 -1.07 -22.37
CA GLY A 441 9.72 -1.03 -23.08
C GLY A 441 10.67 -2.19 -22.78
N LEU A 442 10.26 -3.19 -22.00
CA LEU A 442 11.13 -4.29 -21.58
C LEU A 442 11.46 -5.19 -22.78
N ARG A 443 12.76 -5.30 -23.10
CA ARG A 443 13.23 -6.23 -24.13
C ARG A 443 13.62 -7.55 -23.48
N VAL A 444 13.16 -8.64 -24.07
CA VAL A 444 13.41 -10.01 -23.62
C VAL A 444 14.33 -10.69 -24.63
N PHE A 445 15.32 -11.45 -24.15
CA PHE A 445 16.28 -12.16 -25.01
C PHE A 445 16.17 -13.68 -24.83
N PRO A 446 15.21 -14.35 -25.51
CA PRO A 446 15.02 -15.80 -25.42
C PRO A 446 16.30 -16.63 -25.65
N ARG A 447 17.13 -16.21 -26.61
CA ARG A 447 18.42 -16.88 -26.88
C ARG A 447 19.35 -16.90 -25.66
N ARG A 448 19.42 -15.80 -24.89
CA ARG A 448 20.23 -15.75 -23.67
C ARG A 448 19.68 -16.68 -22.59
N MET A 449 18.36 -16.76 -22.47
CA MET A 449 17.71 -17.67 -21.53
C MET A 449 18.01 -19.14 -21.87
N ASP A 450 18.03 -19.48 -23.17
CA ASP A 450 18.39 -20.80 -23.67
C ASP A 450 19.87 -21.13 -23.39
N GLU A 451 20.78 -20.19 -23.70
CA GLU A 451 22.21 -20.31 -23.34
C GLU A 451 22.41 -20.55 -21.83
N HIS A 452 21.62 -19.91 -20.97
CA HIS A 452 21.72 -20.11 -19.53
C HIS A 452 21.12 -21.43 -19.02
N LEU A 453 20.14 -22.01 -19.71
CA LEU A 453 19.66 -23.35 -19.37
C LEU A 453 20.76 -24.40 -19.53
N ALA A 454 21.71 -24.16 -20.45
CA ALA A 454 22.84 -25.05 -20.69
C ALA A 454 23.98 -24.90 -19.66
N LEU A 455 24.03 -23.83 -18.85
CA LEU A 455 25.16 -23.55 -17.93
C LEU A 455 25.44 -24.62 -16.87
N THR A 456 24.50 -25.54 -16.64
CA THR A 456 24.69 -26.63 -15.66
C THR A 456 24.82 -27.99 -16.34
N ASP A 457 25.07 -28.01 -17.65
CA ASP A 457 25.33 -29.23 -18.43
C ASP A 457 24.24 -30.32 -18.25
N GLY A 458 22.99 -29.89 -18.11
CA GLY A 458 21.83 -30.76 -17.89
C GLY A 458 21.50 -31.07 -16.43
N LEU A 459 22.31 -30.64 -15.46
CA LEU A 459 22.03 -30.85 -14.03
C LEU A 459 20.73 -30.17 -13.57
N ILE A 460 20.27 -29.12 -14.25
CA ILE A 460 19.00 -28.43 -13.96
C ILE A 460 17.76 -29.31 -14.13
N VAL A 461 17.86 -30.45 -14.83
CA VAL A 461 16.75 -31.42 -15.00
C VAL A 461 16.97 -32.74 -14.25
N SER A 462 17.90 -32.76 -13.29
CA SER A 462 18.19 -33.94 -12.46
C SER A 462 16.94 -34.56 -11.84
N GLU A 463 15.98 -33.74 -11.37
CA GLU A 463 14.72 -34.23 -10.82
C GLU A 463 13.88 -35.02 -11.83
N ARG A 464 13.79 -34.54 -13.08
CA ARG A 464 13.08 -35.21 -14.18
C ARG A 464 13.66 -36.60 -14.45
N ILE A 465 14.98 -36.68 -14.46
CA ILE A 465 15.72 -37.91 -14.71
C ILE A 465 15.49 -38.90 -13.57
N ALA A 466 15.57 -38.45 -12.31
CA ALA A 466 15.26 -39.30 -11.16
C ALA A 466 13.83 -39.85 -11.22
N ALA A 467 12.86 -39.01 -11.59
CA ALA A 467 11.47 -39.41 -11.74
C ALA A 467 11.26 -40.42 -12.88
N ALA A 468 11.99 -40.28 -13.98
CA ALA A 468 11.92 -41.20 -15.12
C ALA A 468 12.64 -42.53 -14.87
N LEU A 469 13.75 -42.53 -14.12
CA LEU A 469 14.52 -43.72 -13.78
C LEU A 469 13.88 -44.56 -12.66
N ALA A 470 13.25 -43.91 -11.68
CA ALA A 470 12.73 -44.60 -10.48
C ALA A 470 11.78 -45.77 -10.77
N PRO A 471 10.86 -45.71 -11.77
CA PRO A 471 10.02 -46.86 -12.15
C PRO A 471 10.79 -48.02 -12.80
N LEU A 472 11.98 -47.76 -13.34
CA LEU A 472 12.77 -48.74 -14.08
C LEU A 472 13.77 -49.48 -13.17
N VAL A 473 14.40 -48.76 -12.24
CA VAL A 473 15.49 -49.29 -11.41
C VAL A 473 15.22 -49.21 -9.90
N GLY A 474 14.11 -48.60 -9.50
CA GLY A 474 13.79 -48.30 -8.11
C GLY A 474 14.31 -46.93 -7.66
N ARG A 475 13.62 -46.31 -6.71
CA ARG A 475 13.89 -44.92 -6.27
C ARG A 475 15.28 -44.72 -5.68
N SER A 476 15.72 -45.61 -4.79
CA SER A 476 17.05 -45.51 -4.17
C SER A 476 18.14 -45.62 -5.23
N ARG A 477 18.00 -46.58 -6.15
CA ARG A 477 18.97 -46.81 -7.21
C ARG A 477 19.04 -45.67 -8.21
N ALA A 478 17.89 -45.12 -8.62
CA ALA A 478 17.84 -43.95 -9.48
C ALA A 478 18.58 -42.76 -8.88
N LYS A 479 18.45 -42.54 -7.56
CA LYS A 479 19.16 -41.48 -6.84
C LYS A 479 20.67 -41.73 -6.80
N GLU A 480 21.11 -42.96 -6.55
CA GLU A 480 22.53 -43.33 -6.56
C GLU A 480 23.17 -43.10 -7.93
N LEU A 481 22.57 -43.65 -8.99
CA LEU A 481 23.03 -43.48 -10.38
C LEU A 481 23.13 -42.01 -10.77
N LEU A 482 22.10 -41.22 -10.44
CA LEU A 482 22.09 -39.79 -10.72
C LEU A 482 23.16 -39.03 -9.90
N THR A 483 23.44 -39.44 -8.67
CA THR A 483 24.50 -38.85 -7.84
C THR A 483 25.88 -39.12 -8.44
N VAL A 484 26.12 -40.34 -8.92
CA VAL A 484 27.35 -40.72 -9.63
C VAL A 484 27.48 -39.92 -10.93
N ALA A 485 26.45 -39.92 -11.77
CA ALA A 485 26.44 -39.19 -13.04
C ALA A 485 26.60 -37.68 -12.86
N SER A 486 25.95 -37.08 -11.85
CA SER A 486 26.07 -35.64 -11.57
C SER A 486 27.47 -35.24 -11.11
N ARG A 487 28.10 -36.10 -10.30
CA ARG A 487 29.49 -35.90 -9.87
C ARG A 487 30.44 -35.98 -11.06
N ARG A 488 30.29 -37.02 -11.88
CA ARG A 488 31.07 -37.24 -13.09
C ARG A 488 30.94 -36.07 -14.07
N ALA A 489 29.71 -35.62 -14.35
CA ALA A 489 29.46 -34.45 -15.18
C ALA A 489 30.23 -33.21 -14.71
N ARG A 490 30.29 -33.00 -13.39
CA ARG A 490 30.96 -31.83 -12.80
C ARG A 490 32.48 -31.95 -12.70
N GLU A 491 32.99 -33.15 -12.42
CA GLU A 491 34.43 -33.41 -12.29
C GLU A 491 35.12 -33.52 -13.66
N GLU A 492 34.44 -34.14 -14.63
CA GLU A 492 34.98 -34.37 -15.99
C GLU A 492 34.58 -33.27 -16.99
N GLY A 493 33.61 -32.41 -16.64
CA GLY A 493 33.13 -31.34 -17.53
C GLY A 493 32.35 -31.86 -18.74
N VAL A 494 31.62 -32.98 -18.57
CA VAL A 494 30.81 -33.62 -19.62
C VAL A 494 29.32 -33.41 -19.36
N ALA A 495 28.50 -33.53 -20.42
CA ALA A 495 27.05 -33.42 -20.28
C ALA A 495 26.48 -34.52 -19.37
N LEU A 496 25.46 -34.19 -18.57
CA LEU A 496 24.80 -35.18 -17.71
C LEU A 496 24.26 -36.39 -18.49
N ALA A 497 23.84 -36.18 -19.74
CA ALA A 497 23.40 -37.26 -20.63
C ALA A 497 24.50 -38.30 -20.85
N GLU A 498 25.73 -37.84 -21.10
CA GLU A 498 26.91 -38.67 -21.35
C GLU A 498 27.35 -39.37 -20.07
N ALA A 499 27.45 -38.62 -18.96
CA ALA A 499 27.81 -39.17 -17.65
C ALA A 499 26.83 -40.26 -17.20
N LEU A 500 25.52 -40.06 -17.42
CA LEU A 500 24.49 -41.03 -17.09
C LEU A 500 24.50 -42.23 -18.02
N ALA A 501 24.73 -42.03 -19.33
CA ALA A 501 24.90 -43.14 -20.26
C ALA A 501 26.09 -44.03 -19.87
N GLY A 502 27.21 -43.41 -19.48
CA GLY A 502 28.39 -44.12 -18.96
C GLY A 502 28.07 -44.91 -17.70
N ALA A 503 27.43 -44.29 -16.70
CA ALA A 503 27.05 -44.96 -15.45
C ALA A 503 26.08 -46.14 -15.68
N LEU A 504 25.14 -46.03 -16.62
CA LEU A 504 24.24 -47.13 -16.99
C LEU A 504 24.96 -48.26 -17.75
N ALA A 505 25.97 -47.93 -18.57
CA ALA A 505 26.72 -48.91 -19.35
C ALA A 505 27.73 -49.71 -18.52
N GLU A 506 28.19 -49.16 -17.38
CA GLU A 506 29.04 -49.87 -16.41
C GLU A 506 28.31 -51.05 -15.73
N GLU A 507 26.99 -51.09 -15.81
CA GLU A 507 26.14 -52.14 -15.24
C GLU A 507 25.39 -52.90 -16.33
N PRO A 508 25.79 -54.14 -16.67
CA PRO A 508 25.19 -54.91 -17.76
C PRO A 508 23.67 -55.09 -17.65
N GLU A 509 23.14 -55.15 -16.42
CA GLU A 509 21.71 -55.28 -16.12
C GLU A 509 20.92 -53.99 -16.41
N LEU A 510 21.59 -52.85 -16.48
CA LEU A 510 21.01 -51.53 -16.74
C LEU A 510 21.29 -51.02 -18.16
N ALA A 511 22.15 -51.72 -18.90
CA ALA A 511 22.46 -51.40 -20.29
C ALA A 511 21.17 -51.39 -21.14
N GLY A 512 20.88 -50.25 -21.77
CA GLY A 512 19.71 -50.08 -22.63
C GLY A 512 18.38 -49.81 -21.90
N VAL A 513 18.37 -49.68 -20.56
CA VAL A 513 17.17 -49.29 -19.79
C VAL A 513 16.61 -47.94 -20.26
N LEU A 514 17.49 -47.03 -20.66
CA LEU A 514 17.13 -45.82 -21.40
C LEU A 514 17.89 -45.81 -22.73
N SER A 515 17.16 -45.55 -23.82
CA SER A 515 17.80 -45.29 -25.11
C SER A 515 18.54 -43.94 -25.08
N GLU A 516 19.56 -43.79 -25.92
CA GLU A 516 20.29 -42.54 -26.07
C GLU A 516 19.37 -41.37 -26.48
N ALA A 517 18.37 -41.65 -27.34
CA ALA A 517 17.36 -40.68 -27.72
C ALA A 517 16.51 -40.24 -26.50
N ARG A 518 16.13 -41.17 -25.63
CA ARG A 518 15.37 -40.87 -24.41
C ARG A 518 16.22 -40.10 -23.40
N LEU A 519 17.50 -40.43 -23.26
CA LEU A 519 18.43 -39.67 -22.42
C LEU A 519 18.53 -38.22 -22.89
N ARG A 520 18.78 -37.99 -24.19
CA ARG A 520 18.81 -36.63 -24.77
C ARG A 520 17.52 -35.85 -24.51
N GLU A 521 16.37 -36.50 -24.68
CA GLU A 521 15.06 -35.89 -24.43
C GLU A 521 14.85 -35.54 -22.94
N LEU A 522 15.28 -36.40 -22.02
CA LEU A 522 15.17 -36.18 -20.57
C LEU A 522 16.13 -35.09 -20.09
N THR A 523 17.29 -34.94 -20.74
CA THR A 523 18.29 -33.92 -20.41
C THR A 523 18.02 -32.56 -21.05
N ASP A 524 17.09 -32.46 -22.01
CA ASP A 524 16.67 -31.21 -22.63
C ASP A 524 15.88 -30.33 -21.63
N PRO A 525 16.44 -29.19 -21.17
CA PRO A 525 15.78 -28.32 -20.19
C PRO A 525 14.54 -27.62 -20.73
N ALA A 526 14.47 -27.35 -22.04
CA ALA A 526 13.33 -26.67 -22.65
C ALA A 526 12.05 -27.52 -22.58
N ARG A 527 12.20 -28.85 -22.42
CA ARG A 527 11.09 -29.81 -22.30
C ARG A 527 10.68 -30.11 -20.86
N TYR A 528 11.22 -29.40 -19.87
CA TYR A 528 10.92 -29.63 -18.44
C TYR A 528 10.40 -28.37 -17.72
N THR A 529 9.48 -27.64 -18.37
CA THR A 529 8.84 -26.44 -17.81
C THR A 529 7.55 -26.73 -17.03
N GLY A 530 7.20 -28.01 -16.88
CA GLY A 530 6.05 -28.46 -16.08
C GLY A 530 4.73 -27.83 -16.52
N SER A 531 3.98 -27.29 -15.57
CA SER A 531 2.69 -26.63 -15.83
C SER A 531 2.81 -25.12 -16.10
N ALA A 532 4.01 -24.59 -16.39
CA ALA A 532 4.23 -23.15 -16.53
C ALA A 532 3.26 -22.49 -17.53
N ALA A 533 3.14 -23.09 -18.72
CA ALA A 533 2.20 -22.70 -19.76
C ALA A 533 0.73 -22.63 -19.29
N ALA A 534 0.24 -23.68 -18.64
CA ALA A 534 -1.13 -23.74 -18.12
C ALA A 534 -1.38 -22.74 -16.98
N LEU A 535 -0.36 -22.46 -16.17
CA LEU A 535 -0.42 -21.45 -15.11
C LEU A 535 -0.46 -20.03 -15.69
N VAL A 536 0.27 -19.77 -16.78
CA VAL A 536 0.16 -18.51 -17.56
C VAL A 536 -1.26 -18.33 -18.08
N ASP A 537 -1.82 -19.34 -18.75
CA ASP A 537 -3.20 -19.30 -19.26
C ASP A 537 -4.21 -19.03 -18.15
N ARG A 538 -4.01 -19.67 -16.98
CA ARG A 538 -4.84 -19.43 -15.80
C ARG A 538 -4.75 -17.99 -15.29
N ALA A 539 -3.55 -17.42 -15.22
CA ALA A 539 -3.35 -16.06 -14.77
C ALA A 539 -3.93 -15.02 -15.75
N LEU A 540 -3.86 -15.30 -17.06
CA LEU A 540 -4.38 -14.43 -18.11
C LEU A 540 -5.92 -14.40 -18.18
N ARG A 541 -6.62 -15.38 -17.60
CA ARG A 541 -8.09 -15.33 -17.47
C ARG A 541 -8.62 -14.20 -16.58
N ARG A 542 -7.79 -13.64 -15.70
CA ARG A 542 -8.19 -12.47 -14.91
C ARG A 542 -8.25 -11.26 -15.83
N ALA A 543 -9.45 -10.69 -15.96
CA ALA A 543 -9.71 -9.50 -16.77
C ALA A 543 -8.75 -8.35 -16.41
N GLU A 544 -8.42 -7.56 -17.42
CA GLU A 544 -7.69 -6.31 -17.21
C GLU A 544 -8.62 -5.25 -16.60
N PRO A 545 -8.09 -4.30 -15.83
CA PRO A 545 -8.87 -3.16 -15.38
C PRO A 545 -9.32 -2.35 -16.58
N ASP A 546 -10.55 -1.84 -16.56
CA ASP A 546 -10.99 -0.86 -17.54
C ASP A 546 -10.15 0.41 -17.41
N ILE A 547 -9.33 0.70 -18.42
CA ILE A 547 -8.55 1.93 -18.51
C ILE A 547 -9.42 2.97 -19.23
N PRO A 548 -9.88 4.04 -18.54
CA PRO A 548 -10.70 5.08 -19.17
C PRO A 548 -9.95 5.69 -20.38
N GLY A 549 -10.57 5.62 -21.57
CA GLY A 549 -10.01 6.17 -22.81
C GLY A 549 -9.17 5.22 -23.66
N SER A 550 -9.02 3.94 -23.28
CA SER A 550 -8.45 2.93 -24.18
C SER A 550 -9.52 2.47 -25.19
N PRO A 551 -9.18 2.37 -26.50
CA PRO A 551 -10.13 1.84 -27.46
C PRO A 551 -10.48 0.40 -27.06
N GLN A 552 -11.76 0.14 -26.78
CA GLN A 552 -12.24 -1.22 -26.53
C GLN A 552 -11.96 -2.07 -27.77
N THR A 553 -11.02 -3.01 -27.67
CA THR A 553 -10.89 -4.06 -28.67
C THR A 553 -12.03 -5.04 -28.45
N GLY A 554 -13.18 -4.74 -29.06
CA GLY A 554 -14.30 -5.67 -29.14
C GLY A 554 -13.83 -6.97 -29.80
N HIS A 555 -13.89 -8.07 -29.08
CA HIS A 555 -13.96 -9.39 -29.68
C HIS A 555 -15.41 -9.64 -30.06
N ALA A 556 -15.67 -9.62 -31.37
CA ALA A 556 -16.85 -10.22 -32.00
C ALA A 556 -16.47 -11.62 -32.51
#